data_AF-A0A7R6WIL0-F1
#
_entry.id   AF-A0A7R6WIL0-F1
#
_cell.length_a   1.000
_cell.length_b   1.000
_cell.length_c   1.000
_cell.angle_alpha   90.00
_cell.angle_beta   90.00
_cell.angle_gamma   90.00
#
_symmetry.space_group_name_H-M   'P 1'
#
loop_
_entity.id
_entity.type
_entity.pdbx_description
1 polymer ?
#
loop_
_entity_poly.entity_id
_entity_poly.type
_entity_poly.pdbx_seq_one_letter_code
_entity_poly.pdbx_strand_id
1 'polypeptide(L)' 'MSLSWQLRNVMDRFIARANIAHFQDLLARETDPEQRRVIEGLLALEQKKLEIAEIQARDQSGAPGKPGRVVQQSR' A
#
# COMPACT_ATOMS: atom_id res chain seq x y z
N MET A 1 9.87 -12.04 12.44
CA MET A 1 8.93 -11.81 11.32
C MET A 1 9.50 -12.47 10.06
N SER A 2 8.66 -13.07 9.21
CA SER A 2 9.08 -13.87 8.05
C SER A 2 9.29 -13.01 6.80
N LEU A 3 10.37 -13.27 6.05
CA LEU A 3 10.72 -12.62 4.76
C LEU A 3 9.58 -12.63 3.74
N SER A 4 8.66 -13.59 3.82
CA SER A 4 7.52 -13.74 2.90
C SER A 4 6.44 -12.66 3.03
N TRP A 5 6.44 -11.90 4.12
CA TRP A 5 5.50 -10.80 4.36
C TRP A 5 6.04 -9.44 3.89
N GLN A 6 7.35 -9.21 4.02
CA GLN A 6 8.01 -7.99 3.52
C GLN A 6 8.04 -7.94 1.99
N LEU A 7 8.36 -9.06 1.32
CA LEU A 7 8.35 -9.11 -0.14
C LEU A 7 6.96 -8.87 -0.73
N ARG A 8 5.90 -9.30 -0.03
CA ARG A 8 4.51 -9.04 -0.41
C ARG A 8 4.19 -7.55 -0.41
N ASN A 9 4.55 -6.83 0.65
CA ASN A 9 4.35 -5.38 0.75
C ASN A 9 5.07 -4.57 -0.33
N VAL A 10 6.31 -4.95 -0.67
CA VAL A 10 7.06 -4.26 -1.73
C VAL A 10 6.40 -4.49 -3.09
N MET A 11 5.95 -5.71 -3.35
CA MET A 11 5.27 -6.07 -4.60
C MET A 11 3.91 -5.40 -4.73
N ASP A 12 3.11 -5.36 -3.66
CA ASP A 12 1.79 -4.73 -3.64
C ASP A 12 1.89 -3.23 -3.93
N ARG A 13 2.91 -2.55 -3.39
CA ARG A 13 3.20 -1.13 -3.70
C ARG A 13 3.57 -0.92 -5.16
N PHE A 14 4.35 -1.83 -5.74
CA PHE A 14 4.76 -1.75 -7.14
C PHE A 14 3.56 -1.93 -8.07
N ILE A 15 2.75 -2.96 -7.82
CA ILE A 15 1.54 -3.27 -8.60
C ILE A 15 0.56 -2.10 -8.54
N ALA A 16 0.26 -1.59 -7.33
CA ALA A 16 -0.68 -0.49 -7.18
C ALA A 16 -0.23 0.77 -7.94
N ARG A 17 1.08 1.09 -7.92
CA ARG A 17 1.64 2.20 -8.71
C ARG A 17 1.50 2.00 -10.21
N ALA A 18 1.79 0.80 -10.71
CA ALA A 18 1.64 0.47 -12.12
C ALA A 18 0.18 0.58 -12.58
N ASN A 19 -0.75 0.07 -11.77
CA ASN A 19 -2.19 0.13 -12.04
C ASN A 19 -2.70 1.58 -12.03
N ILE A 20 -2.26 2.40 -11.07
CA ILE A 20 -2.60 3.83 -11.02
C ILE A 20 -2.18 4.54 -12.32
N ALA A 21 -0.93 4.36 -12.75
CA ALA A 21 -0.43 4.96 -13.98
C ALA A 21 -1.26 4.49 -15.19
N HIS A 22 -1.56 3.19 -15.27
CA HIS A 22 -2.36 2.62 -16.35
C HIS A 22 -3.78 3.22 -16.41
N PHE A 23 -4.46 3.33 -15.26
CA PHE A 23 -5.82 3.89 -15.23
C PHE A 23 -5.84 5.40 -15.49
N GLN A 24 -4.80 6.14 -15.09
CA GLN A 24 -4.64 7.55 -15.47
C GLN A 24 -4.48 7.71 -16.99
N ASP A 25 -3.67 6.86 -17.62
CA ASP A 25 -3.50 6.86 -19.09
C ASP A 25 -4.80 6.49 -19.82
N LEU A 26 -5.56 5.54 -19.27
CA LEU A 26 -6.85 5.13 -19.82
C LEU A 26 -7.88 6.27 -19.71
N LEU A 27 -7.94 6.96 -18.57
CA LEU A 27 -8.82 8.13 -18.38
C LEU A 27 -8.46 9.31 -19.29
N ALA A 28 -7.19 9.47 -19.66
CA ALA A 28 -6.78 10.53 -20.57
C ALA A 28 -7.33 10.33 -22.00
N ARG A 29 -7.68 9.08 -22.36
CA ARG A 29 -8.11 8.70 -23.71
C ARG A 29 -9.60 8.33 -23.78
N GLU A 30 -10.22 8.02 -22.65
CA GLU A 30 -11.62 7.61 -22.59
C GLU A 30 -12.58 8.80 -22.73
N THR A 31 -13.53 8.68 -23.66
CA THR A 31 -14.54 9.69 -23.98
C THR A 31 -15.94 9.30 -23.53
N ASP A 32 -16.21 8.01 -23.32
CA ASP A 32 -17.50 7.54 -22.84
C ASP A 32 -17.67 7.84 -21.34
N PRO A 33 -18.65 8.67 -20.93
CA PRO A 33 -18.81 9.06 -19.53
C PRO A 33 -19.08 7.89 -18.59
N GLU A 34 -19.76 6.83 -19.04
CA GLU A 34 -20.02 5.67 -18.18
C GLU A 34 -18.74 4.84 -17.97
N GLN A 35 -17.95 4.59 -19.02
CA GLN A 35 -16.64 3.95 -18.86
C GLN A 35 -15.67 4.80 -18.04
N ARG A 36 -15.65 6.12 -18.21
CA ARG A 36 -14.83 7.02 -17.37
C ARG A 36 -15.13 6.82 -15.88
N ARG A 37 -16.41 6.78 -15.49
CA ARG A 37 -16.81 6.55 -14.08
C ARG A 37 -16.31 5.21 -13.55
N VAL A 38 -16.36 4.16 -14.37
CA VAL A 38 -15.83 2.84 -13.98
C VAL A 38 -14.33 2.93 -13.75
N ILE A 39 -13.58 3.56 -14.66
CA ILE A 39 -12.13 3.68 -14.55
C ILE A 39 -11.74 4.56 -13.35
N GLU A 40 -12.47 5.64 -13.08
CA GLU A 40 -12.30 6.47 -11.88
C GLU A 40 -12.51 5.66 -10.59
N GLY A 41 -13.54 4.79 -10.56
CA GLY A 41 -13.78 3.88 -9.45
C GLY A 41 -12.62 2.90 -9.23
N LEU A 42 -12.08 2.32 -10.31
CA LEU A 42 -10.92 1.42 -10.25
C LEU A 42 -9.66 2.17 -9.79
N LEU A 43 -9.43 3.38 -10.31
CA LEU A 43 -8.30 4.22 -9.90
C LEU A 43 -8.35 4.54 -8.40
N ALA A 44 -9.51 4.90 -7.86
CA ALA A 44 -9.67 5.18 -6.44
C ALA A 44 -9.38 3.94 -5.57
N LEU A 45 -9.77 2.75 -6.01
CA LEU A 45 -9.47 1.50 -5.32
C LEU A 45 -7.96 1.22 -5.27
N GLU A 46 -7.25 1.42 -6.38
CA GLU A 46 -5.80 1.23 -6.43
C GLU A 46 -5.04 2.27 -5.61
N GLN A 47 -5.50 3.53 -5.59
CA GLN A 47 -4.96 4.56 -4.70
C GLN A 47 -5.06 4.14 -3.22
N LYS A 48 -6.20 3.59 -2.81
CA LYS A 48 -6.40 3.09 -1.44
C LYS A 48 -5.50 1.88 -1.13
N LYS A 49 -5.31 0.97 -2.08
CA LYS A 49 -4.36 -0.16 -1.92
C LYS A 49 -2.93 0.35 -1.73
N LEU A 50 -2.53 1.34 -2.52
CA LEU A 50 -1.22 1.96 -2.38
C LEU A 50 -1.05 2.61 -1.01
N GLU A 51 -2.03 3.37 -0.54
CA GLU A 51 -1.99 3.98 0.80
C GLU A 51 -1.80 2.94 1.90
N ILE A 52 -2.55 1.84 1.87
CA ILE A 52 -2.43 0.75 2.84
C ILE A 52 -1.03 0.12 2.79
N ALA A 53 -0.51 -0.17 1.59
CA ALA A 53 0.83 -0.73 1.43
C ALA A 53 1.92 0.24 1.91
N GLU A 54 1.72 1.55 1.75
CA GLU A 54 2.65 2.58 2.24
C GLU A 54 2.63 2.73 3.75
N ILE A 55 1.46 2.69 4.38
CA ILE A 55 1.33 2.68 5.85
C ILE A 55 2.03 1.44 6.42
N GLN A 56 1.75 0.26 5.87
CA GLN A 56 2.37 -0.99 6.31
C GLN A 56 3.90 -0.99 6.14
N ALA A 57 4.41 -0.37 5.06
CA ALA A 57 5.85 -0.21 4.87
C ALA A 57 6.47 0.77 5.88
N ARG A 58 5.77 1.87 6.23
CA ARG A 58 6.23 2.85 7.23
C ARG A 58 6.34 2.23 8.61
N ASP A 59 5.33 1.47 9.03
CA ASP A 59 5.31 0.76 10.31
C ASP A 59 6.46 -0.26 10.42
N GLN A 60 6.91 -0.81 9.29
CA GLN A 60 8.07 -1.72 9.23
C GLN A 60 9.42 -1.00 9.27
N SER A 61 9.50 0.24 8.76
CA SER A 61 10.73 1.06 8.77
C SER A 61 10.96 1.84 10.07
N GLY A 62 9.99 1.87 10.99
CA GLY A 62 10.03 2.63 12.25
C GLY A 62 10.79 1.99 13.42
N ALA A 63 11.73 1.05 13.19
CA ALA A 63 12.50 0.45 14.27
C ALA A 63 13.94 0.99 14.38
N PRO A 64 14.24 1.81 15.41
CA PRO A 64 15.47 1.70 16.16
C PRO A 64 15.15 1.01 17.50
N GLY A 65 15.88 -0.06 17.80
CA GLY A 65 15.63 -0.89 18.97
C GLY A 65 15.70 -0.13 20.31
N LYS A 66 14.98 -0.68 21.30
CA LYS A 66 15.48 -0.75 22.67
C LYS A 66 15.41 -2.19 23.16
N PRO A 67 16.55 -2.82 23.48
CA PRO A 67 16.59 -4.02 24.31
C PRO A 67 16.49 -3.62 25.79
N GLY A 68 15.65 -4.33 26.54
CA GLY A 68 15.75 -4.47 27.99
C GLY A 68 15.12 -3.38 28.88
N ARG A 69 14.03 -3.73 29.58
CA ARG A 69 14.03 -3.63 31.04
C ARG A 69 13.33 -4.85 31.64
N VAL A 70 14.13 -5.61 32.37
CA VAL A 70 13.84 -6.77 33.22
C VAL A 70 13.10 -6.29 34.48
N VAL A 71 12.02 -7.00 34.86
CA VAL A 71 11.45 -7.22 36.22
C VAL A 71 10.77 -5.98 36.85
N GLN A 72 9.52 -6.08 37.37
CA GLN A 72 9.29 -6.67 38.68
C GLN A 72 7.87 -7.24 38.88
N GLN A 73 7.85 -8.52 39.21
CA GLN A 73 6.75 -9.25 39.82
C GLN A 73 6.56 -8.70 41.24
N SER A 74 5.39 -8.13 41.54
CA SER A 74 5.02 -7.75 42.90
C SER A 74 4.21 -8.89 43.52
N ARG A 75 4.61 -9.22 44.76
CA ARG A 75 4.05 -10.24 45.64
C ARG A 75 2.57 -10.02 45.96
#